data_AF-A0A962CJ93-F1
#
_entry.id   AF-A0A962CJ93-F1
#
_cell.length_a   1.000
_cell.length_b   1.000
_cell.length_c   1.000
_cell.angle_alpha   90.00
_cell.angle_beta   90.00
_cell.angle_gamma   90.00
#
_symmetry.space_group_name_H-M   'P 1'
#
loop_
_entity.id
_entity.type
_entity.pdbx_description
1 polymer ?
#
loop_
_entity_poly.entity_id
_entity_poly.type
_entity_poly.pdbx_seq_one_letter_code
_entity_poly.pdbx_strand_id
1 'polypeptide(L)'
;DAYPEYSGTLLQELLQMPGADAASVRKVLAERGLRMTASLGFNNTYALGMREEKASALGIRSIGDLRNHPQLRLGLSNEFMQRADGWPGLRDAYGLPQTANGLDHDLAYRGLASDALDATDLYSTDAEIPYYGLRVLEDDRHFFPVYEAIYLYREDLAQRAPAWVAALEGMAGRLDAATVQRLNARVKIDHEKEADVAASWIGIAATGSPERWQRIAQRTREHLALVAISLGLALLVALPLGILAARRPRLGQVVLAVAGLLQTLPSLAVFVFMIPLLGIGARPAIAALFLYSLLPIVRNTHAGILGIPAELRETAAAIGLPPSTRLWRIEMPLASRSILAGIKTAAVINVGTATLGALIGAGGYGQPILAGIRLDDLSLILEGAVPAALLALAVQGLFEGLERILMPRGLRLRARE
;
A
#
# COMPACT_ATOMS: atom_id res chain seq x y z
N ASP A 1 16.36 -6.34 8.23
CA ASP A 1 17.29 -6.95 9.20
C ASP A 1 16.56 -7.67 10.32
N ALA A 2 15.56 -7.05 10.94
CA ALA A 2 14.59 -7.76 11.77
C ALA A 2 13.20 -7.12 11.69
N TYR A 3 12.17 -7.87 12.06
CA TYR A 3 10.80 -7.37 12.17
C TYR A 3 9.99 -8.23 13.18
N PRO A 4 8.94 -7.68 13.81
CA PRO A 4 8.03 -8.45 14.65
C PRO A 4 7.10 -9.31 13.79
N GLU A 5 6.90 -10.57 14.19
CA GLU A 5 6.06 -11.56 13.54
C GLU A 5 5.23 -12.31 14.58
N TYR A 6 4.12 -12.92 14.17
CA TYR A 6 3.35 -13.81 15.02
C TYR A 6 3.65 -15.29 14.73
N SER A 7 3.82 -16.08 15.79
CA SER A 7 4.13 -17.52 15.69
C SER A 7 3.12 -18.28 14.83
N GLY A 8 1.83 -17.98 14.96
CA GLY A 8 0.77 -18.61 14.19
C GLY A 8 0.91 -18.37 12.69
N THR A 9 1.11 -17.10 12.27
CA THR A 9 1.34 -16.72 10.87
C THR A 9 2.62 -17.36 10.32
N LEU A 10 3.70 -17.35 11.10
CA LEU A 10 4.95 -17.99 10.71
C LEU A 10 4.76 -19.49 10.43
N LEU A 11 4.05 -20.20 11.31
CA LEU A 11 3.84 -21.63 11.20
C LEU A 11 2.86 -22.00 10.09
N GLN A 12 1.72 -21.32 10.00
CA GLN A 12 0.64 -21.70 9.10
C GLN A 12 0.89 -21.22 7.66
N GLU A 13 1.28 -19.96 7.48
CA GLU A 13 1.34 -19.32 6.16
C GLU A 13 2.75 -19.39 5.56
N LEU A 14 3.78 -19.09 6.37
CA LEU A 14 5.14 -18.90 5.85
C LEU A 14 5.93 -20.21 5.76
N LEU A 15 5.83 -21.06 6.78
CA LEU A 15 6.54 -22.34 6.85
C LEU A 15 5.66 -23.52 6.45
N GLN A 16 4.33 -23.40 6.50
CA GLN A 16 3.38 -24.48 6.24
C GLN A 16 3.63 -25.70 7.14
N MET A 17 3.93 -25.44 8.42
CA MET A 17 4.25 -26.43 9.45
C MET A 17 3.31 -26.28 10.67
N PRO A 18 1.98 -26.43 10.50
CA PRO A 18 1.05 -26.28 11.62
C PRO A 18 1.39 -27.25 12.76
N GLY A 19 1.44 -26.74 13.99
CA GLY A 19 1.74 -27.53 15.19
C GLY A 19 3.21 -27.90 15.40
N ALA A 20 4.13 -27.40 14.59
CA ALA A 20 5.56 -27.65 14.80
C ALA A 20 6.07 -27.00 16.10
N ASP A 21 6.98 -27.71 16.77
CA ASP A 21 7.61 -27.21 17.99
C ASP A 21 8.67 -26.13 17.69
N ALA A 22 8.99 -25.32 18.69
CA ALA A 22 9.91 -24.20 18.52
C ALA A 22 11.30 -24.64 18.03
N ALA A 23 11.76 -25.84 18.38
CA ALA A 23 13.04 -26.38 17.92
C ALA A 23 13.05 -26.65 16.41
N SER A 24 11.99 -27.29 15.89
CA SER A 24 11.84 -27.52 14.44
C SER A 24 11.78 -26.21 13.66
N VAL A 25 11.04 -25.22 14.17
CA VAL A 25 10.95 -23.89 13.55
C VAL A 25 12.31 -23.21 13.49
N ARG A 26 13.06 -23.21 14.60
CA ARG A 26 14.42 -22.61 14.66
C ARG A 26 15.36 -23.24 13.64
N LYS A 27 15.27 -24.56 13.44
CA LYS A 27 16.08 -25.28 12.45
C LYS A 27 15.76 -24.83 11.02
N VAL A 28 14.48 -24.79 10.65
CA VAL A 28 14.08 -24.37 9.29
C VAL A 28 14.44 -22.90 9.02
N LEU A 29 14.28 -22.03 10.02
CA LEU A 29 14.73 -20.64 9.91
C LEU A 29 16.25 -20.55 9.71
N ALA A 30 17.03 -21.38 10.39
CA ALA A 30 18.49 -21.44 10.23
C ALA A 30 18.92 -21.77 8.80
N GLU A 31 18.26 -22.74 8.18
CA GLU A 31 18.53 -23.14 6.79
C GLU A 31 18.25 -21.98 5.81
N ARG A 32 17.44 -21.00 6.21
CA ARG A 32 17.13 -19.78 5.45
C ARG A 32 17.96 -18.56 5.88
N GLY A 33 18.96 -18.73 6.76
CA GLY A 33 19.78 -17.64 7.29
C GLY A 33 19.01 -16.69 8.21
N LEU A 34 17.97 -17.20 8.88
CA LEU A 34 17.10 -16.48 9.80
C LEU A 34 17.19 -17.07 11.22
N ARG A 35 16.85 -16.22 12.19
CA ARG A 35 16.77 -16.55 13.61
C ARG A 35 15.49 -15.91 14.17
N MET A 36 15.04 -16.41 15.32
CA MET A 36 13.88 -15.87 16.03
C MET A 36 14.16 -15.70 17.52
N THR A 37 13.57 -14.70 18.15
CA THR A 37 13.61 -14.55 19.61
C THR A 37 12.72 -15.58 20.32
N ALA A 38 12.67 -15.56 21.65
CA ALA A 38 11.53 -16.12 22.36
C ALA A 38 10.32 -15.18 22.26
N SER A 39 9.15 -15.65 22.70
CA SER A 39 7.91 -14.87 22.78
C SER A 39 8.13 -13.59 23.57
N LEU A 40 7.56 -12.47 23.09
CA LEU A 40 7.56 -11.20 23.79
C LEU A 40 6.71 -11.24 25.07
N GLY A 41 5.83 -12.23 25.22
CA GLY A 41 5.04 -12.48 26.43
C GLY A 41 3.53 -12.38 26.26
N PHE A 42 3.03 -12.09 25.06
CA PHE A 42 1.60 -12.00 24.76
C PHE A 42 1.22 -12.83 23.53
N ASN A 43 -0.01 -13.34 23.58
CA ASN A 43 -0.66 -14.05 22.48
C ASN A 43 -1.74 -13.14 21.88
N ASN A 44 -1.58 -12.73 20.62
CA ASN A 44 -2.53 -11.90 19.89
C ASN A 44 -3.47 -12.75 19.02
N THR A 45 -4.31 -13.53 19.67
CA THR A 45 -5.25 -14.43 19.00
C THR A 45 -6.63 -13.78 18.88
N TYR A 46 -7.45 -14.29 17.97
CA TYR A 46 -8.89 -14.09 18.03
C TYR A 46 -9.43 -14.55 19.38
N ALA A 47 -10.42 -13.83 19.87
CA ALA A 47 -11.22 -14.18 21.02
C ALA A 47 -12.65 -13.66 20.84
N LEU A 48 -13.55 -14.09 21.72
CA LEU A 48 -14.85 -13.45 21.88
C LEU A 48 -14.81 -12.51 23.07
N GLY A 49 -15.48 -11.38 22.96
CA GLY A 49 -15.61 -10.42 24.05
C GLY A 49 -17.03 -9.94 24.25
N MET A 50 -17.32 -9.56 25.49
CA MET A 50 -18.60 -8.96 25.89
C MET A 50 -18.39 -7.91 26.98
N ARG A 51 -19.37 -7.04 27.24
CA ARG A 51 -19.24 -6.04 28.31
C ARG A 51 -19.04 -6.73 29.68
N GLU A 52 -18.05 -6.29 30.44
CA GLU A 52 -17.65 -6.85 31.74
C GLU A 52 -18.83 -6.91 32.73
N GLU A 53 -19.66 -5.86 32.75
CA GLU A 53 -20.86 -5.78 33.58
C GLU A 53 -21.86 -6.90 33.26
N LYS A 54 -22.09 -7.16 31.97
CA LYS A 54 -23.02 -8.18 31.48
C LYS A 54 -22.47 -9.59 31.67
N ALA A 55 -21.17 -9.77 31.41
CA ALA A 55 -20.47 -11.03 31.69
C ALA A 55 -20.58 -11.41 33.16
N SER A 56 -20.36 -10.45 34.05
CA SER A 56 -20.44 -10.65 35.51
C SER A 56 -21.87 -10.95 35.97
N ALA A 57 -22.87 -10.24 35.43
CA ALA A 57 -24.27 -10.48 35.75
C ALA A 57 -24.77 -11.87 35.32
N LEU A 58 -24.25 -12.39 34.19
CA LEU A 58 -24.62 -13.70 33.66
C LEU A 58 -23.69 -14.83 34.13
N GLY A 59 -22.59 -14.53 34.82
CA GLY A 59 -21.61 -15.51 35.26
C GLY A 59 -20.73 -16.09 34.14
N ILE A 60 -20.60 -15.38 33.02
CA ILE A 60 -19.85 -15.83 31.83
C ILE A 60 -18.36 -15.46 31.99
N ARG A 61 -17.48 -16.46 31.89
CA ARG A 61 -16.01 -16.27 31.94
C ARG A 61 -15.31 -16.87 30.72
N SER A 62 -15.86 -17.94 30.17
CA SER A 62 -15.30 -18.71 29.07
C SER A 62 -16.21 -18.72 27.85
N ILE A 63 -15.68 -19.10 26.69
CA ILE A 63 -16.47 -19.32 25.47
C ILE A 63 -17.47 -20.47 25.71
N GLY A 64 -17.07 -21.51 26.44
CA GLY A 64 -17.94 -22.62 26.82
C GLY A 64 -19.21 -22.20 27.58
N ASP A 65 -19.14 -21.16 28.40
CA ASP A 65 -20.28 -20.66 29.17
C ASP A 65 -21.39 -20.12 28.26
N LEU A 66 -21.04 -19.58 27.08
CA LEU A 66 -22.01 -19.04 26.12
C LEU A 66 -23.05 -20.08 25.72
N ARG A 67 -22.72 -21.38 25.73
CA ARG A 67 -23.66 -22.46 25.40
C ARG A 67 -24.94 -22.41 26.22
N ASN A 68 -24.87 -21.92 27.46
CA ASN A 68 -26.02 -21.84 28.37
C ASN A 68 -26.89 -20.59 28.16
N HIS A 69 -26.52 -19.72 27.22
CA HIS A 69 -27.19 -18.43 26.98
C HIS A 69 -27.57 -18.27 25.49
N PRO A 70 -28.51 -19.07 24.96
CA PRO A 70 -28.92 -19.02 23.54
C PRO A 70 -29.53 -17.69 23.11
N GLN A 71 -29.99 -16.88 24.06
CA GLN A 71 -30.58 -15.56 23.83
C GLN A 71 -29.57 -14.45 23.49
N LEU A 72 -28.26 -14.71 23.63
CA LEU A 72 -27.24 -13.70 23.36
C LEU A 72 -27.16 -13.39 21.87
N ARG A 73 -27.16 -12.09 21.55
CA ARG A 73 -27.00 -11.55 20.20
C ARG A 73 -25.51 -11.38 19.90
N LEU A 74 -24.99 -12.21 19.02
CA LEU A 74 -23.62 -12.08 18.53
C LEU A 74 -23.58 -11.26 17.24
N GLY A 75 -22.69 -10.28 17.21
CA GLY A 75 -22.34 -9.56 16.00
C GLY A 75 -20.86 -9.74 15.75
N LEU A 76 -20.51 -10.39 14.64
CA LEU A 76 -19.14 -10.79 14.34
C LEU A 76 -18.67 -10.12 13.05
N SER A 77 -17.37 -9.90 12.91
CA SER A 77 -16.78 -9.34 11.71
C SER A 77 -17.09 -10.22 10.49
N ASN A 78 -17.28 -9.59 9.33
CA ASN A 78 -17.56 -10.32 8.09
C ASN A 78 -16.45 -11.33 7.73
N GLU A 79 -15.20 -11.05 8.13
CA GLU A 79 -14.09 -11.99 7.97
C GLU A 79 -14.27 -13.20 8.89
N PHE A 80 -14.47 -12.98 10.19
CA PHE A 80 -14.64 -14.05 11.17
C PHE A 80 -15.83 -14.94 10.86
N MET A 81 -16.88 -14.42 10.24
CA MET A 81 -18.03 -15.21 9.78
C MET A 81 -17.69 -16.24 8.68
N GLN A 82 -16.62 -16.04 7.91
CA GLN A 82 -16.29 -16.87 6.74
C GLN A 82 -15.10 -17.79 6.96
N ARG A 83 -14.24 -17.49 7.92
CA ARG A 83 -13.01 -18.25 8.20
C ARG A 83 -13.30 -19.63 8.79
N ALA A 84 -12.45 -20.61 8.45
CA ALA A 84 -12.53 -21.96 9.02
C ALA A 84 -12.21 -21.97 10.53
N ASP A 85 -11.23 -21.16 10.95
CA ASP A 85 -10.90 -20.86 12.35
C ASP A 85 -11.76 -19.71 12.92
N GLY A 86 -12.82 -19.31 12.22
CA GLY A 86 -13.78 -18.29 12.63
C GLY A 86 -15.07 -18.88 13.21
N TRP A 87 -16.19 -18.18 13.00
CA TRP A 87 -17.49 -18.54 13.58
C TRP A 87 -17.97 -19.97 13.26
N PRO A 88 -17.89 -20.47 12.01
CA PRO A 88 -18.34 -21.84 11.72
C PRO A 88 -17.58 -22.89 12.54
N GLY A 89 -16.25 -22.81 12.58
CA GLY A 89 -15.42 -23.75 13.35
C GLY A 89 -15.61 -23.60 14.86
N LEU A 90 -15.67 -22.35 15.35
CA LEU A 90 -15.87 -22.09 16.78
C LEU A 90 -17.21 -22.62 17.27
N ARG A 91 -18.29 -22.34 16.53
CA ARG A 91 -19.64 -22.79 16.86
C ARG A 91 -19.71 -24.30 16.94
N ASP A 92 -19.10 -24.99 15.98
CA ASP A 92 -19.10 -26.46 15.94
C ASP A 92 -18.23 -27.06 17.05
N ALA A 93 -17.05 -26.47 17.33
CA ALA A 93 -16.13 -26.92 18.39
C ALA A 93 -16.71 -26.76 19.81
N TYR A 94 -17.51 -25.70 20.04
CA TYR A 94 -18.11 -25.39 21.34
C TYR A 94 -19.58 -25.82 21.47
N GLY A 95 -20.24 -26.17 20.36
CA GLY A 95 -21.67 -26.47 20.33
C GLY A 95 -22.54 -25.26 20.67
N LEU A 96 -22.18 -24.09 20.15
CA LEU A 96 -22.85 -22.82 20.48
C LEU A 96 -24.22 -22.73 19.77
N PRO A 97 -25.33 -22.52 20.51
CA PRO A 97 -26.68 -22.51 19.93
C PRO A 97 -27.05 -21.18 19.26
N GLN A 98 -26.26 -20.12 19.44
CA GLN A 98 -26.59 -18.79 18.94
C GLN A 98 -26.47 -18.69 17.42
N THR A 99 -27.15 -17.69 16.86
CA THR A 99 -26.89 -17.18 15.51
C THR A 99 -26.11 -15.87 15.62
N ALA A 100 -25.22 -15.65 14.64
CA ALA A 100 -24.40 -14.44 14.57
C ALA A 100 -24.64 -13.71 13.25
N ASN A 101 -24.61 -12.38 13.30
CA ASN A 101 -24.71 -11.52 12.12
C ASN A 101 -23.33 -10.98 11.75
N GLY A 102 -23.04 -10.91 10.44
CA GLY A 102 -21.83 -10.28 9.91
C GLY A 102 -21.94 -8.75 9.94
N LEU A 103 -20.95 -8.11 10.53
CA LEU A 103 -20.87 -6.66 10.73
C LEU A 103 -19.47 -6.16 10.40
N ASP A 104 -19.33 -4.84 10.29
CA ASP A 104 -18.03 -4.18 10.38
C ASP A 104 -17.51 -4.21 11.83
N HIS A 105 -16.19 -4.34 12.02
CA HIS A 105 -15.57 -4.54 13.33
C HIS A 105 -15.85 -3.38 14.28
N ASP A 106 -15.74 -2.14 13.80
CA ASP A 106 -15.99 -0.95 14.62
C ASP A 106 -17.49 -0.80 14.96
N LEU A 107 -18.36 -1.21 14.03
CA LEU A 107 -19.80 -1.23 14.26
C LEU A 107 -20.18 -2.24 15.34
N ALA A 108 -19.50 -3.38 15.40
CA ALA A 108 -19.75 -4.40 16.40
C ALA A 108 -19.41 -3.89 17.83
N TYR A 109 -18.29 -3.18 18.00
CA TYR A 109 -17.96 -2.51 19.25
C TYR A 109 -18.98 -1.45 19.67
N ARG A 110 -19.46 -0.63 18.74
CA ARG A 110 -20.56 0.33 19.02
C ARG A 110 -21.87 -0.39 19.35
N GLY A 111 -22.11 -1.54 18.73
CA GLY A 111 -23.25 -2.41 19.03
C GLY A 111 -23.19 -2.96 20.46
N LEU A 112 -22.00 -3.33 20.94
CA LEU A 112 -21.79 -3.65 22.35
C LEU A 112 -22.07 -2.43 23.24
N ALA A 113 -21.53 -1.26 22.93
CA ALA A 113 -21.73 -0.06 23.77
C ALA A 113 -23.21 0.37 23.88
N SER A 114 -23.99 0.16 22.83
CA SER A 114 -25.42 0.53 22.76
C SER A 114 -26.39 -0.57 23.21
N ASP A 115 -25.89 -1.70 23.70
CA ASP A 115 -26.67 -2.89 24.06
C ASP A 115 -27.51 -3.46 22.90
N ALA A 116 -27.10 -3.18 21.66
CA ALA A 116 -27.65 -3.82 20.46
C ALA A 116 -27.08 -5.23 20.26
N LEU A 117 -25.87 -5.47 20.76
CA LEU A 117 -25.16 -6.75 20.76
C LEU A 117 -24.74 -7.13 22.18
N ASP A 118 -24.54 -8.42 22.39
CA ASP A 118 -24.13 -8.97 23.67
C ASP A 118 -22.70 -9.51 23.65
N ALA A 119 -22.21 -9.98 22.50
CA ALA A 119 -20.84 -10.41 22.30
C ALA A 119 -20.36 -10.17 20.86
N THR A 120 -19.05 -10.03 20.67
CA THR A 120 -18.39 -9.84 19.36
C THR A 120 -17.03 -10.57 19.30
N ASP A 121 -16.47 -10.77 18.11
CA ASP A 121 -15.07 -11.16 17.93
C ASP A 121 -14.15 -9.96 18.13
N LEU A 122 -12.99 -10.22 18.71
CA LEU A 122 -11.95 -9.23 18.93
C LEU A 122 -10.58 -9.90 18.88
N TYR A 123 -9.53 -9.10 18.75
CA TYR A 123 -8.20 -9.58 19.08
C TYR A 123 -7.93 -9.37 20.57
N SER A 124 -7.27 -10.33 21.22
CA SER A 124 -6.94 -10.27 22.65
C SER A 124 -6.10 -9.06 23.05
N THR A 125 -5.55 -8.31 22.09
CA THR A 125 -4.77 -7.08 22.33
C THR A 125 -5.42 -5.79 21.82
N ASP A 126 -6.69 -5.85 21.41
CA ASP A 126 -7.43 -4.68 20.92
C ASP A 126 -7.53 -3.57 21.98
N ALA A 127 -7.37 -2.33 21.53
CA ALA A 127 -7.45 -1.13 22.38
C ALA A 127 -8.88 -0.89 22.90
N GLU A 128 -9.86 -1.42 22.18
CA GLU A 128 -11.29 -1.32 22.47
C GLU A 128 -11.68 -2.10 23.74
N ILE A 129 -10.90 -3.11 24.14
CA ILE A 129 -11.15 -3.92 25.33
C ILE A 129 -11.20 -3.03 26.58
N PRO A 130 -10.12 -2.29 26.95
CA PRO A 130 -10.18 -1.40 28.10
C PRO A 130 -11.11 -0.20 27.88
N TYR A 131 -11.25 0.30 26.64
CA TYR A 131 -12.07 1.47 26.36
C TYR A 131 -13.57 1.24 26.58
N TYR A 132 -14.09 0.10 26.13
CA TYR A 132 -15.50 -0.28 26.31
C TYR A 132 -15.75 -1.13 27.57
N GLY A 133 -14.71 -1.38 28.38
CA GLY A 133 -14.81 -2.23 29.57
C GLY A 133 -15.25 -3.65 29.22
N LEU A 134 -14.56 -4.28 28.27
CA LEU A 134 -14.90 -5.61 27.78
C LEU A 134 -14.14 -6.69 28.54
N ARG A 135 -14.83 -7.81 28.78
CA ARG A 135 -14.22 -9.07 29.17
C ARG A 135 -13.85 -9.85 27.91
N VAL A 136 -12.58 -10.21 27.79
CA VAL A 136 -12.14 -11.24 26.85
C VAL A 136 -12.49 -12.60 27.45
N LEU A 137 -13.26 -13.42 26.72
CA LEU A 137 -13.67 -14.74 27.17
C LEU A 137 -12.54 -15.75 27.02
N GLU A 138 -12.34 -16.59 28.04
CA GLU A 138 -11.34 -17.66 28.01
C GLU A 138 -11.70 -18.73 26.97
N ASP A 139 -10.75 -19.07 26.10
CA ASP A 139 -10.85 -20.19 25.15
C ASP A 139 -10.54 -21.51 25.87
N ASP A 140 -11.49 -22.00 26.66
CA ASP A 140 -11.33 -23.14 27.57
C ASP A 140 -11.03 -24.48 26.86
N ARG A 141 -11.27 -24.56 25.54
CA ARG A 141 -10.94 -25.72 24.69
C ARG A 141 -9.72 -25.51 23.79
N HIS A 142 -9.05 -24.36 23.89
CA HIS A 142 -7.86 -24.02 23.09
C HIS A 142 -8.13 -24.18 21.57
N PHE A 143 -9.28 -23.69 21.12
CA PHE A 143 -9.68 -23.75 19.71
C PHE A 143 -8.80 -22.83 18.85
N PHE A 144 -8.50 -21.64 19.34
CA PHE A 144 -7.75 -20.68 18.55
C PHE A 144 -6.24 -20.99 18.55
N PRO A 145 -5.56 -20.84 17.39
CA PRO A 145 -4.12 -20.99 17.33
C PRO A 145 -3.40 -19.95 18.19
N VAL A 146 -2.20 -20.30 18.64
CA VAL A 146 -1.36 -19.36 19.40
C VAL A 146 -0.59 -18.44 18.44
N TYR A 147 -0.79 -17.14 18.60
CA TYR A 147 -0.13 -16.05 17.90
C TYR A 147 0.76 -15.27 18.87
N GLU A 148 1.83 -15.91 19.34
CA GLU A 148 2.84 -15.24 20.15
C GLU A 148 3.63 -14.26 19.30
N ALA A 149 3.78 -13.02 19.79
CA ALA A 149 4.65 -12.06 19.13
C ALA A 149 6.12 -12.44 19.35
N ILE A 150 6.89 -12.51 18.27
CA ILE A 150 8.32 -12.80 18.24
C ILE A 150 9.04 -11.82 17.31
N TYR A 151 10.35 -11.69 17.42
CA TYR A 151 11.15 -11.03 16.38
C TYR A 151 11.81 -12.07 15.49
N LEU A 152 11.67 -11.90 14.18
CA LEU A 152 12.48 -12.58 13.19
C LEU A 152 13.63 -11.67 12.76
N TYR A 153 14.84 -12.21 12.69
CA TYR A 153 16.02 -11.46 12.30
C TYR A 153 16.98 -12.28 11.44
N ARG A 154 17.78 -11.59 10.62
CA ARG A 154 18.83 -12.23 9.81
C ARG A 154 19.94 -12.76 10.71
N GLU A 155 20.41 -13.97 10.45
CA GLU A 155 21.44 -14.62 11.26
C GLU A 155 22.74 -13.82 11.33
N ASP A 156 23.12 -13.14 10.24
CA ASP A 156 24.32 -12.30 10.17
C ASP A 156 24.27 -11.07 11.09
N LEU A 157 23.08 -10.71 11.59
CA LEU A 157 22.89 -9.58 12.49
C LEU A 157 23.56 -9.79 13.85
N ALA A 158 23.65 -11.03 14.31
CA ALA A 158 24.36 -11.36 15.56
C ALA A 158 25.86 -11.02 15.49
N GLN A 159 26.45 -11.07 14.29
CA GLN A 159 27.85 -10.71 14.05
C GLN A 159 28.01 -9.20 13.78
N ARG A 160 27.12 -8.64 12.97
CA ARG A 160 27.17 -7.20 12.59
C ARG A 160 26.79 -6.25 13.72
N ALA A 161 25.85 -6.65 14.58
CA ALA A 161 25.29 -5.82 15.63
C ALA A 161 24.87 -6.66 16.86
N PRO A 162 25.81 -7.30 17.57
CA PRO A 162 25.51 -8.20 18.69
C PRO A 162 24.72 -7.53 19.81
N ALA A 163 25.01 -6.26 20.13
CA ALA A 163 24.27 -5.50 21.13
C ALA A 163 22.79 -5.30 20.76
N TRP A 164 22.49 -5.21 19.46
CA TRP A 164 21.13 -5.05 18.96
C TRP A 164 20.33 -6.34 19.08
N VAL A 165 20.95 -7.48 18.77
CA VAL A 165 20.34 -8.81 19.00
C VAL A 165 20.11 -9.06 20.50
N ALA A 166 21.08 -8.71 21.36
CA ALA A 166 20.91 -8.82 22.81
C ALA A 166 19.74 -7.97 23.33
N ALA A 167 19.53 -6.77 22.77
CA ALA A 167 18.39 -5.93 23.11
C ALA A 167 17.05 -6.56 22.69
N LEU A 168 16.99 -7.16 21.49
CA LEU A 168 15.80 -7.90 21.05
C LEU A 168 15.51 -9.12 21.93
N GLU A 169 16.53 -9.91 22.27
CA GLU A 169 16.35 -11.08 23.13
C GLU A 169 15.95 -10.68 24.55
N GLY A 170 16.48 -9.56 25.05
CA GLY A 170 16.10 -8.97 26.34
C GLY A 170 14.67 -8.47 26.43
N MET A 171 13.89 -8.48 25.33
CA MET A 171 12.47 -8.17 25.31
C MET A 171 11.57 -9.38 25.56
N ALA A 172 12.13 -10.59 25.51
CA ALA A 172 11.36 -11.83 25.70
C ALA A 172 10.64 -11.83 27.07
N GLY A 173 9.35 -12.15 27.04
CA GLY A 173 8.49 -12.23 28.22
C GLY A 173 8.18 -10.91 28.93
N ARG A 174 8.51 -9.74 28.35
CA ARG A 174 8.32 -8.43 29.00
C ARG A 174 6.98 -7.76 28.68
N LEU A 175 6.26 -8.21 27.66
CA LEU A 175 5.00 -7.65 27.21
C LEU A 175 3.88 -8.65 27.45
N ASP A 176 3.07 -8.44 28.49
CA ASP A 176 1.81 -9.18 28.66
C ASP A 176 0.66 -8.52 27.86
N ALA A 177 -0.44 -9.26 27.66
CA ALA A 177 -1.57 -8.79 26.86
C ALA A 177 -2.17 -7.47 27.40
N ALA A 178 -2.30 -7.33 28.72
CA ALA A 178 -2.84 -6.13 29.34
C ALA A 178 -1.96 -4.90 29.12
N THR A 179 -0.64 -5.08 29.11
CA THR A 179 0.32 -4.02 28.78
C THR A 179 0.19 -3.61 27.33
N VAL A 180 0.14 -4.56 26.40
CA VAL A 180 -0.02 -4.26 24.98
C VAL A 180 -1.34 -3.54 24.70
N GLN A 181 -2.45 -3.97 25.30
CA GLN A 181 -3.74 -3.26 25.20
C GLN A 181 -3.62 -1.79 25.64
N ARG A 182 -2.96 -1.51 26.77
CA ARG A 182 -2.74 -0.13 27.24
C ARG A 182 -1.87 0.69 26.28
N LEU A 183 -0.83 0.08 25.71
CA LEU A 183 0.04 0.77 24.74
C LEU A 183 -0.71 1.04 23.43
N ASN A 184 -1.49 0.07 22.95
CA ASN A 184 -2.34 0.22 21.76
C ASN A 184 -3.41 1.30 21.98
N ALA A 185 -4.01 1.37 23.17
CA ALA A 185 -4.98 2.42 23.52
C ALA A 185 -4.37 3.83 23.43
N ARG A 186 -3.15 4.03 23.95
CA ARG A 186 -2.46 5.33 23.83
C ARG A 186 -2.24 5.77 22.39
N VAL A 187 -1.96 4.82 21.50
CA VAL A 187 -1.79 5.10 20.07
C VAL A 187 -3.13 5.34 19.37
N LYS A 188 -4.07 4.39 19.51
CA LYS A 188 -5.30 4.38 18.72
C LYS A 188 -6.34 5.38 19.22
N ILE A 189 -6.45 5.54 20.54
CA ILE A 189 -7.49 6.35 21.20
C ILE A 189 -6.93 7.72 21.58
N ASP A 190 -5.78 7.76 22.25
CA ASP A 190 -5.19 9.02 22.70
C ASP A 190 -4.37 9.72 21.60
N HIS A 191 -4.21 9.07 20.44
CA HIS A 191 -3.46 9.56 19.28
C HIS A 191 -2.01 9.96 19.61
N GLU A 192 -1.41 9.31 20.62
CA GLU A 192 0.02 9.43 20.89
C GLU A 192 0.84 8.74 19.80
N LYS A 193 2.03 9.27 19.51
CA LYS A 193 2.91 8.64 18.51
C LYS A 193 3.45 7.31 19.03
N GLU A 194 3.47 6.30 18.18
CA GLU A 194 3.95 4.95 18.49
C GLU A 194 5.38 4.96 19.04
N ALA A 195 6.24 5.79 18.47
CA ALA A 195 7.62 5.94 18.92
C ALA A 195 7.71 6.52 20.34
N ASP A 196 6.84 7.47 20.68
CA ASP A 196 6.81 8.10 22.01
C ASP A 196 6.24 7.12 23.04
N VAL A 197 5.18 6.39 22.68
CA VAL A 197 4.59 5.32 23.51
C VAL A 197 5.62 4.21 23.76
N ALA A 198 6.27 3.70 22.73
CA ALA A 198 7.28 2.64 22.85
C ALA A 198 8.49 3.11 23.68
N ALA A 199 9.01 4.30 23.42
CA ALA A 199 10.16 4.87 24.15
C ALA A 199 9.82 5.08 25.63
N SER A 200 8.63 5.61 25.93
CA SER A 200 8.17 5.80 27.31
C SER A 200 8.07 4.47 28.06
N TRP A 201 7.65 3.40 27.39
CA TRP A 201 7.51 2.08 28.00
C TRP A 201 8.86 1.41 28.31
N ILE A 202 9.85 1.50 27.40
CA ILE A 202 11.21 1.00 27.65
C ILE A 202 12.06 1.95 28.51
N GLY A 203 11.54 3.12 28.89
CA GLY A 203 12.23 4.09 29.74
C GLY A 203 13.36 4.85 29.04
N ILE A 204 13.24 5.09 27.73
CA ILE A 204 14.20 5.91 26.96
C ILE A 204 13.53 7.17 26.41
N ALA A 205 14.32 8.18 26.08
CA ALA A 205 13.83 9.29 25.28
C ALA A 205 13.55 8.79 23.87
N ALA A 206 12.39 9.15 23.31
CA ALA A 206 12.08 8.86 21.92
C ALA A 206 13.18 9.46 21.03
N THR A 207 13.91 8.60 20.31
CA THR A 207 14.77 9.07 19.24
C THR A 207 13.86 9.65 18.18
N GLY A 208 13.95 10.96 17.93
CA GLY A 208 13.08 11.62 16.97
C GLY A 208 13.09 10.88 15.64
N SER A 209 11.92 10.44 15.19
CA SER A 209 11.71 10.07 13.79
C SER A 209 12.24 11.22 12.92
N PRO A 210 12.88 10.97 11.76
CA PRO A 210 13.35 12.05 10.90
C PRO A 210 12.24 13.08 10.76
N GLU A 211 12.58 14.36 10.94
CA GLU A 211 11.58 15.42 10.99
C GLU A 211 10.63 15.27 9.81
N ARG A 212 9.34 15.57 10.01
CA ARG A 212 8.31 15.43 8.99
C ARG A 212 8.76 16.00 7.63
N TRP A 213 9.50 17.11 7.65
CA TRP A 213 10.11 17.74 6.48
C TRP A 213 11.17 16.87 5.79
N GLN A 214 12.04 16.19 6.53
CA GLN A 214 13.04 15.28 5.96
C GLN A 214 12.37 14.08 5.28
N ARG A 215 11.32 13.52 5.88
CA ARG A 215 10.54 12.44 5.25
C ARG A 215 9.88 12.92 3.96
N ILE A 216 9.17 14.05 4.01
CA ILE A 216 8.52 14.63 2.83
C ILE A 216 9.57 14.91 1.75
N ALA A 217 10.72 15.50 2.08
CA ALA A 217 11.79 15.78 1.12
C ALA A 217 12.34 14.50 0.49
N GLN A 218 12.59 13.46 1.29
CA GLN A 218 13.02 12.16 0.79
C GLN A 218 11.97 11.55 -0.16
N ARG A 219 10.70 11.53 0.24
CA ARG A 219 9.61 11.01 -0.60
C ARG A 219 9.45 11.81 -1.87
N THR A 220 9.57 13.13 -1.80
CA THR A 220 9.55 14.02 -2.97
C THR A 220 10.62 13.62 -3.97
N ARG A 221 11.86 13.41 -3.50
CA ARG A 221 12.99 13.02 -4.34
C ARG A 221 12.79 11.63 -4.98
N GLU A 222 12.35 10.65 -4.20
CA GLU A 222 12.03 9.31 -4.71
C GLU A 222 10.93 9.37 -5.78
N HIS A 223 9.84 10.11 -5.50
CA HIS A 223 8.70 10.25 -6.40
C HIS A 223 9.09 10.95 -7.70
N LEU A 224 9.84 12.05 -7.60
CA LEU A 224 10.36 12.78 -8.76
C LEU A 224 11.30 11.91 -9.59
N ALA A 225 12.17 11.11 -8.97
CA ALA A 225 13.05 10.21 -9.70
C ALA A 225 12.28 9.15 -10.48
N LEU A 226 11.28 8.51 -9.86
CA LEU A 226 10.41 7.53 -10.54
C LEU A 226 9.72 8.15 -11.76
N VAL A 227 9.09 9.33 -11.58
CA VAL A 227 8.36 10.02 -12.64
C VAL A 227 9.29 10.52 -13.75
N ALA A 228 10.40 11.17 -13.40
CA ALA A 228 11.33 11.74 -14.39
C ALA A 228 12.00 10.66 -15.23
N ILE A 229 12.47 9.57 -14.62
CA ILE A 229 13.13 8.48 -15.34
C ILE A 229 12.13 7.77 -16.27
N SER A 230 10.96 7.39 -15.76
CA SER A 230 9.94 6.70 -16.55
C SER A 230 9.39 7.56 -17.69
N LEU A 231 9.13 8.85 -17.44
CA LEU A 231 8.70 9.79 -18.48
C LEU A 231 9.80 10.04 -19.51
N GLY A 232 11.05 10.19 -19.07
CA GLY A 232 12.19 10.36 -19.96
C GLY A 232 12.37 9.18 -20.92
N LEU A 233 12.31 7.96 -20.40
CA LEU A 233 12.31 6.74 -21.21
C LEU A 233 11.10 6.69 -22.16
N ALA A 234 9.92 7.10 -21.69
CA ALA A 234 8.72 7.12 -22.52
C ALA A 234 8.87 8.11 -23.67
N LEU A 235 9.43 9.31 -23.45
CA LEU A 235 9.67 10.30 -24.51
C LEU A 235 10.62 9.77 -25.59
N LEU A 236 11.70 9.10 -25.19
CA LEU A 236 12.69 8.53 -26.11
C LEU A 236 12.08 7.49 -27.06
N VAL A 237 11.05 6.76 -26.61
CA VAL A 237 10.41 5.70 -27.40
C VAL A 237 9.14 6.19 -28.09
N ALA A 238 8.27 6.90 -27.37
CA ALA A 238 6.95 7.31 -27.83
C ALA A 238 7.00 8.40 -28.90
N LEU A 239 7.95 9.34 -28.86
CA LEU A 239 8.07 10.37 -29.89
C LEU A 239 8.43 9.76 -31.27
N PRO A 240 9.49 8.92 -31.40
CA PRO A 240 9.75 8.21 -32.65
C PRO A 240 8.59 7.33 -33.11
N LEU A 241 7.94 6.60 -32.18
CA LEU A 241 6.79 5.76 -32.51
C LEU A 241 5.60 6.57 -33.00
N GLY A 242 5.32 7.73 -32.41
CA GLY A 242 4.26 8.64 -32.86
C GLY A 242 4.54 9.23 -34.25
N ILE A 243 5.79 9.60 -34.53
CA ILE A 243 6.22 10.07 -35.87
C ILE A 243 6.10 8.94 -36.89
N LEU A 244 6.54 7.73 -36.54
CA LEU A 244 6.45 6.55 -37.40
C LEU A 244 4.99 6.21 -37.70
N ALA A 245 4.13 6.24 -36.68
CA ALA A 245 2.71 6.01 -36.81
C ALA A 245 2.05 7.00 -37.79
N ALA A 246 2.42 8.28 -37.71
CA ALA A 246 1.87 9.31 -38.60
C ALA A 246 2.33 9.14 -40.05
N ARG A 247 3.53 8.60 -40.28
CA ARG A 247 4.09 8.39 -41.62
C ARG A 247 3.62 7.10 -42.28
N ARG A 248 3.24 6.09 -41.50
CA ARG A 248 2.83 4.77 -42.01
C ARG A 248 1.49 4.37 -41.40
N PRO A 249 0.36 4.67 -42.07
CA PRO A 249 -0.99 4.51 -41.51
C PRO A 249 -1.27 3.11 -40.94
N ARG A 250 -0.85 2.04 -41.65
CA ARG A 250 -1.03 0.65 -41.19
C ARG A 250 -0.24 0.34 -39.93
N LEU A 251 1.04 0.72 -39.88
CA LEU A 251 1.86 0.54 -38.69
C LEU A 251 1.38 1.44 -37.54
N GLY A 252 0.87 2.63 -37.86
CA GLY A 252 0.31 3.55 -36.87
C GLY A 252 -0.89 2.97 -36.14
N GLN A 253 -1.81 2.32 -36.85
CA GLN A 253 -2.93 1.61 -36.23
C GLN A 253 -2.45 0.51 -35.28
N VAL A 254 -1.45 -0.29 -35.68
CA VAL A 254 -0.88 -1.33 -34.82
C VAL A 254 -0.21 -0.74 -33.58
N VAL A 255 0.62 0.29 -33.74
CA VAL A 255 1.33 0.94 -32.62
C VAL A 255 0.32 1.53 -31.62
N LEU A 256 -0.71 2.21 -32.10
CA LEU A 256 -1.76 2.78 -31.24
C LEU A 256 -2.60 1.69 -30.57
N ALA A 257 -2.90 0.60 -31.26
CA ALA A 257 -3.63 -0.54 -30.70
C ALA A 257 -2.82 -1.22 -29.58
N VAL A 258 -1.53 -1.48 -29.80
CA VAL A 258 -0.65 -2.08 -28.79
C VAL A 258 -0.47 -1.16 -27.59
N ALA A 259 -0.18 0.13 -27.81
CA ALA A 259 -0.07 1.10 -26.73
C ALA A 259 -1.40 1.26 -25.96
N GLY A 260 -2.53 1.19 -26.65
CA GLY A 260 -3.87 1.15 -26.07
C GLY A 260 -4.07 -0.06 -25.17
N LEU A 261 -3.78 -1.25 -25.68
CA LEU A 261 -3.89 -2.50 -24.93
C LEU A 261 -3.05 -2.48 -23.66
N LEU A 262 -1.80 -2.01 -23.74
CA LEU A 262 -0.91 -1.87 -22.59
C LEU A 262 -1.48 -0.94 -21.51
N GLN A 263 -2.12 0.17 -21.89
CA GLN A 263 -2.73 1.11 -20.95
C GLN A 263 -4.04 0.58 -20.34
N THR A 264 -4.74 -0.33 -21.02
CA THR A 264 -5.99 -0.93 -20.49
C THR A 264 -5.76 -1.98 -19.40
N LEU A 265 -4.54 -2.54 -19.29
CA LEU A 265 -4.21 -3.45 -18.20
C LEU A 265 -4.34 -2.71 -16.87
N PRO A 266 -4.97 -3.26 -15.81
CA PRO A 266 -5.01 -2.62 -14.50
C PRO A 266 -3.60 -2.34 -13.98
N SER A 267 -3.36 -1.15 -13.42
CA SER A 267 -2.00 -0.72 -13.04
C SER A 267 -1.41 -1.68 -12.04
N LEU A 268 -2.14 -1.97 -10.97
CA LEU A 268 -1.76 -2.96 -9.96
C LEU A 268 -1.26 -4.28 -10.58
N ALA A 269 -1.97 -4.81 -11.58
CA ALA A 269 -1.59 -6.06 -12.24
C ALA A 269 -0.25 -5.93 -12.99
N VAL A 270 -0.01 -4.81 -13.67
CA VAL A 270 1.27 -4.54 -14.35
C VAL A 270 2.42 -4.44 -13.34
N PHE A 271 2.24 -3.76 -12.21
CA PHE A 271 3.26 -3.65 -11.18
C PHE A 271 3.64 -5.03 -10.61
N VAL A 272 2.65 -5.87 -10.29
CA VAL A 272 2.89 -7.23 -9.77
C VAL A 272 3.54 -8.13 -10.84
N PHE A 273 3.08 -8.06 -12.09
CA PHE A 273 3.63 -8.86 -13.19
C PHE A 273 5.11 -8.54 -13.49
N MET A 274 5.59 -7.35 -13.14
CA MET A 274 7.00 -6.99 -13.29
C MET A 274 7.92 -7.61 -12.22
N ILE A 275 7.39 -8.11 -11.09
CA ILE A 275 8.21 -8.63 -9.99
C ILE A 275 9.08 -9.84 -10.41
N PRO A 276 8.55 -10.88 -11.09
CA PRO A 276 9.36 -12.00 -11.53
C PRO A 276 10.44 -11.62 -12.55
N LEU A 277 10.22 -10.54 -13.32
CA LEU A 277 11.10 -10.10 -14.40
C LEU A 277 12.20 -9.15 -13.92
N LEU A 278 11.88 -8.24 -13.00
CA LEU A 278 12.75 -7.12 -12.61
C LEU A 278 13.05 -7.05 -11.10
N GLY A 279 12.48 -7.97 -10.32
CA GLY A 279 12.56 -7.97 -8.86
C GLY A 279 11.62 -6.96 -8.21
N ILE A 280 11.88 -6.63 -6.94
CA ILE A 280 11.11 -5.67 -6.13
C ILE A 280 11.83 -4.31 -6.15
N GLY A 281 11.08 -3.21 -6.07
CA GLY A 281 11.63 -1.86 -5.89
C GLY A 281 11.38 -0.93 -7.07
N ALA A 282 12.31 -0.02 -7.33
CA ALA A 282 12.11 1.06 -8.29
C ALA A 282 12.05 0.61 -9.76
N ARG A 283 12.81 -0.43 -10.15
CA ARG A 283 12.90 -0.92 -11.54
C ARG A 283 11.54 -1.36 -12.12
N PRO A 284 10.79 -2.28 -11.50
CA PRO A 284 9.46 -2.67 -11.99
C PRO A 284 8.47 -1.49 -12.03
N ALA A 285 8.56 -0.57 -11.06
CA ALA A 285 7.71 0.62 -11.04
C ALA A 285 8.01 1.55 -12.23
N ILE A 286 9.28 1.83 -12.50
CA ILE A 286 9.70 2.62 -13.66
C ILE A 286 9.22 1.98 -14.97
N ALA A 287 9.30 0.65 -15.10
CA ALA A 287 8.82 -0.06 -16.27
C ALA A 287 7.29 0.09 -16.45
N ALA A 288 6.51 -0.10 -15.39
CA ALA A 288 5.06 0.10 -15.43
C ALA A 288 4.69 1.55 -15.81
N LEU A 289 5.30 2.53 -15.15
CA LEU A 289 5.06 3.96 -15.42
C LEU A 289 5.46 4.37 -16.84
N PHE A 290 6.55 3.79 -17.36
CA PHE A 290 6.98 3.95 -18.74
C PHE A 290 5.89 3.48 -19.70
N LEU A 291 5.37 2.25 -19.53
CA LEU A 291 4.35 1.67 -20.40
C LEU A 291 3.08 2.53 -20.44
N TYR A 292 2.64 2.99 -19.27
CA TYR A 292 1.46 3.85 -19.13
C TYR A 292 1.62 5.23 -19.78
N SER A 293 2.84 5.73 -19.83
CA SER A 293 3.16 7.03 -20.43
C SER A 293 3.19 6.97 -21.97
N LEU A 294 3.30 5.78 -22.59
CA LEU A 294 3.47 5.64 -24.04
C LEU A 294 2.27 6.16 -24.82
N LEU A 295 1.04 5.69 -24.51
CA LEU A 295 -0.12 5.96 -25.37
C LEU A 295 -0.44 7.45 -25.49
N PRO A 296 -0.52 8.25 -24.41
CA PRO A 296 -0.82 9.67 -24.54
C PRO A 296 0.20 10.40 -25.41
N ILE A 297 1.49 10.07 -25.30
CA ILE A 297 2.57 10.70 -26.08
C ILE A 297 2.50 10.27 -27.54
N VAL A 298 2.40 8.95 -27.81
CA VAL A 298 2.29 8.42 -29.19
C VAL A 298 1.06 9.00 -29.89
N ARG A 299 -0.12 8.94 -29.24
CA ARG A 299 -1.40 9.36 -29.81
C ARG A 299 -1.41 10.85 -30.15
N ASN A 300 -0.89 11.69 -29.27
CA ASN A 300 -0.83 13.12 -29.53
C ASN A 300 0.26 13.50 -30.55
N THR A 301 1.40 12.80 -30.55
CA THR A 301 2.41 13.01 -31.60
C THR A 301 1.86 12.64 -32.98
N HIS A 302 1.16 11.51 -33.06
CA HIS A 302 0.48 11.07 -34.27
C HIS A 302 -0.58 12.09 -34.74
N ALA A 303 -1.47 12.50 -33.83
CA ALA A 303 -2.53 13.47 -34.13
C ALA A 303 -1.96 14.84 -34.53
N GLY A 304 -0.90 15.31 -33.86
CA GLY A 304 -0.25 16.58 -34.14
C GLY A 304 0.36 16.65 -35.53
N ILE A 305 0.97 15.56 -36.01
CA ILE A 305 1.57 15.50 -37.35
C ILE A 305 0.49 15.37 -38.44
N LEU A 306 -0.54 14.53 -38.21
CA LEU A 306 -1.63 14.38 -39.17
C LEU A 306 -2.54 15.62 -39.25
N GLY A 307 -2.66 16.37 -38.17
CA GLY A 307 -3.45 17.61 -38.11
C GLY A 307 -2.83 18.80 -38.84
N ILE A 308 -1.63 18.66 -39.42
CA ILE A 308 -0.99 19.72 -40.19
C ILE A 308 -1.71 19.84 -41.55
N PRO A 309 -2.16 21.05 -41.95
CA PRO A 309 -2.80 21.29 -43.24
C PRO A 309 -1.99 20.74 -44.42
N ALA A 310 -2.66 20.07 -45.36
CA ALA A 310 -2.01 19.41 -46.48
C ALA A 310 -1.23 20.40 -47.35
N GLU A 311 -1.75 21.62 -47.51
CA GLU A 311 -1.19 22.68 -48.34
C GLU A 311 0.22 23.07 -47.85
N LEU A 312 0.43 23.11 -46.53
CA LEU A 312 1.74 23.41 -45.94
C LEU A 312 2.74 22.28 -46.20
N ARG A 313 2.28 21.03 -46.19
CA ARG A 313 3.13 19.85 -46.43
C ARG A 313 3.48 19.71 -47.91
N GLU A 314 2.54 19.98 -48.80
CA GLU A 314 2.72 19.96 -50.26
C GLU A 314 3.62 21.10 -50.72
N THR A 315 3.43 22.31 -50.19
CA THR A 315 4.31 23.47 -50.48
C THR A 315 5.75 23.18 -50.06
N ALA A 316 5.94 22.62 -48.86
CA ALA A 316 7.27 22.21 -48.37
C ALA A 316 7.93 21.14 -49.26
N ALA A 317 7.13 20.24 -49.84
CA ALA A 317 7.61 19.24 -50.78
C ALA A 317 7.98 19.85 -52.14
N ALA A 318 7.15 20.78 -52.64
CA ALA A 318 7.33 21.45 -53.92
C ALA A 318 8.61 22.32 -53.97
N ILE A 319 9.00 22.91 -52.84
CA ILE A 319 10.26 23.67 -52.69
C ILE A 319 11.48 22.72 -52.56
N GLY A 320 11.28 21.40 -52.57
CA GLY A 320 12.36 20.41 -52.58
C GLY A 320 12.99 20.13 -51.21
N LEU A 321 12.31 20.46 -50.10
CA LEU A 321 12.85 20.19 -48.77
C LEU A 321 12.91 18.68 -48.49
N PRO A 322 14.07 18.14 -48.05
CA PRO A 322 14.19 16.72 -47.77
C PRO A 322 13.31 16.31 -46.56
N PRO A 323 12.87 15.04 -46.46
CA PRO A 323 11.93 14.58 -45.44
C PRO A 323 12.36 14.80 -43.99
N SER A 324 13.67 14.81 -43.71
CA SER A 324 14.24 15.11 -42.39
C SER A 324 14.15 16.60 -42.07
N THR A 325 14.47 17.48 -43.02
CA THR A 325 14.33 18.93 -42.87
C THR A 325 12.88 19.33 -42.72
N ARG A 326 11.96 18.73 -43.49
CA ARG A 326 10.52 18.92 -43.33
C ARG A 326 10.06 18.54 -41.92
N LEU A 327 10.50 17.39 -41.42
CA LEU A 327 10.17 16.94 -40.07
C LEU A 327 10.61 17.96 -39.02
N TRP A 328 11.89 18.29 -38.99
CA TRP A 328 12.47 19.08 -37.90
C TRP A 328 12.14 20.57 -37.98
N ARG A 329 12.01 21.15 -39.19
CA ARG A 329 11.79 22.59 -39.37
C ARG A 329 10.33 22.98 -39.57
N ILE A 330 9.45 22.04 -39.93
CA ILE A 330 8.05 22.33 -40.24
C ILE A 330 7.11 21.46 -39.40
N GLU A 331 7.19 20.13 -39.54
CA GLU A 331 6.23 19.23 -38.91
C GLU A 331 6.31 19.26 -37.37
N MET A 332 7.51 19.15 -36.80
CA MET A 332 7.72 19.15 -35.34
C MET A 332 7.34 20.50 -34.68
N PRO A 333 7.73 21.67 -35.22
CA PRO A 333 7.26 22.94 -34.68
C PRO A 333 5.74 23.12 -34.75
N LEU A 334 5.09 22.72 -35.84
CA LEU A 334 3.63 22.83 -35.97
C LEU A 334 2.88 21.82 -35.08
N ALA A 335 3.40 20.61 -34.94
CA ALA A 335 2.84 19.56 -34.09
C ALA A 335 3.15 19.76 -32.59
N SER A 336 4.08 20.66 -32.24
CA SER A 336 4.60 20.84 -30.88
C SER A 336 3.52 21.05 -29.83
N ARG A 337 2.42 21.76 -30.16
CA ARG A 337 1.28 21.95 -29.25
C ARG A 337 0.63 20.64 -28.84
N SER A 338 0.34 19.79 -29.83
CA SER A 338 -0.28 18.49 -29.57
C SER A 338 0.70 17.57 -28.86
N ILE A 339 1.95 17.51 -29.31
CA ILE A 339 3.01 16.73 -28.65
C ILE A 339 3.10 17.12 -27.17
N LEU A 340 3.20 18.41 -26.86
CA LEU A 340 3.30 18.90 -25.48
C LEU A 340 2.04 18.56 -24.66
N ALA A 341 0.84 18.63 -25.24
CA ALA A 341 -0.38 18.18 -24.59
C ALA A 341 -0.35 16.68 -24.26
N GLY A 342 0.22 15.86 -25.13
CA GLY A 342 0.45 14.43 -24.89
C GLY A 342 1.44 14.18 -23.74
N ILE A 343 2.57 14.91 -23.74
CA ILE A 343 3.58 14.82 -22.69
C ILE A 343 2.99 15.26 -21.34
N LYS A 344 2.26 16.38 -21.32
CA LYS A 344 1.54 16.88 -20.13
C LYS A 344 0.58 15.82 -19.59
N THR A 345 -0.25 15.23 -20.44
CA THR A 345 -1.21 14.19 -20.05
C THR A 345 -0.48 12.97 -19.47
N ALA A 346 0.57 12.49 -20.14
CA ALA A 346 1.38 11.39 -19.64
C ALA A 346 2.04 11.72 -18.30
N ALA A 347 2.61 12.92 -18.13
CA ALA A 347 3.26 13.34 -16.90
C ALA A 347 2.29 13.37 -15.71
N VAL A 348 1.07 13.89 -15.89
CA VAL A 348 0.05 13.93 -14.82
C VAL A 348 -0.39 12.51 -14.44
N ILE A 349 -0.66 11.65 -15.42
CA ILE A 349 -1.01 10.24 -15.18
C ILE A 349 0.14 9.51 -14.46
N ASN A 350 1.38 9.76 -14.89
CA ASN A 350 2.58 9.15 -14.33
C ASN A 350 2.78 9.55 -12.86
N VAL A 351 2.64 10.84 -12.50
CA VAL A 351 2.70 11.30 -11.10
C VAL A 351 1.66 10.59 -10.22
N GLY A 352 0.42 10.47 -10.70
CA GLY A 352 -0.65 9.79 -9.97
C GLY A 352 -0.38 8.29 -9.81
N THR A 353 -0.04 7.61 -10.90
CA THR A 353 0.19 6.16 -10.92
C THR A 353 1.45 5.77 -10.16
N ALA A 354 2.45 6.65 -10.06
CA ALA A 354 3.67 6.41 -9.29
C ALA A 354 3.42 6.17 -7.80
N THR A 355 2.30 6.65 -7.25
CA THR A 355 1.88 6.35 -5.87
C THR A 355 1.67 4.84 -5.66
N LEU A 356 1.22 4.11 -6.68
CA LEU A 356 1.04 2.66 -6.61
C LEU A 356 2.37 1.90 -6.57
N GLY A 357 3.48 2.52 -6.98
CA GLY A 357 4.80 1.90 -6.94
C GLY A 357 5.26 1.51 -5.53
N ALA A 358 4.72 2.15 -4.50
CA ALA A 358 5.01 1.78 -3.13
C ALA A 358 4.53 0.36 -2.76
N LEU A 359 3.54 -0.20 -3.46
CA LEU A 359 3.07 -1.59 -3.25
C LEU A 359 4.17 -2.62 -3.51
N ILE A 360 5.09 -2.28 -4.40
CA ILE A 360 6.24 -3.13 -4.75
C ILE A 360 7.55 -2.53 -4.25
N GLY A 361 7.50 -1.66 -3.23
CA GLY A 361 8.69 -1.11 -2.57
C GLY A 361 9.44 -0.03 -3.36
N ALA A 362 8.83 0.61 -4.37
CA ALA A 362 9.51 1.62 -5.18
C ALA A 362 9.80 2.95 -4.46
N GLY A 363 9.09 3.23 -3.35
CA GLY A 363 9.26 4.49 -2.61
C GLY A 363 8.23 5.55 -2.97
N GLY A 364 8.61 6.81 -2.74
CA GLY A 364 7.80 7.98 -3.09
C GLY A 364 6.61 8.22 -2.15
N TYR A 365 5.68 9.06 -2.58
CA TYR A 365 4.52 9.43 -1.78
C TYR A 365 3.53 8.28 -1.54
N GLY A 366 3.65 7.20 -2.31
CA GLY A 366 2.86 5.99 -2.08
C GLY A 366 3.15 5.30 -0.75
N GLN A 367 4.37 5.41 -0.21
CA GLN A 367 4.74 4.74 1.04
C GLN A 367 3.90 5.24 2.23
N PRO A 368 3.82 6.55 2.52
CA PRO A 368 2.94 7.04 3.58
C PRO A 368 1.46 6.74 3.31
N ILE A 369 0.98 6.77 2.06
CA ILE A 369 -0.41 6.41 1.74
C ILE A 369 -0.71 4.96 2.15
N LEU A 370 0.12 4.01 1.72
CA LEU A 370 -0.10 2.59 2.04
C LEU A 370 0.12 2.28 3.51
N ALA A 371 1.11 2.91 4.13
CA ALA A 371 1.35 2.76 5.56
C ALA A 371 0.15 3.29 6.36
N GLY A 372 -0.38 4.47 6.01
CA GLY A 372 -1.55 5.04 6.65
C GLY A 372 -2.81 4.21 6.46
N ILE A 373 -3.03 3.63 5.27
CA ILE A 373 -4.15 2.68 5.06
C ILE A 373 -4.02 1.44 5.95
N ARG A 374 -2.80 0.90 6.11
CA ARG A 374 -2.56 -0.31 6.92
C ARG A 374 -2.66 -0.05 8.42
N LEU A 375 -2.34 1.17 8.85
CA LEU A 375 -2.33 1.58 10.25
C LEU A 375 -3.61 2.33 10.66
N ASP A 376 -4.57 2.48 9.74
CA ASP A 376 -5.75 3.33 9.90
C ASP A 376 -5.42 4.78 10.35
N ASP A 377 -4.27 5.30 9.91
CA ASP A 377 -3.80 6.64 10.26
C ASP A 377 -4.05 7.63 9.11
N LEU A 378 -5.13 8.39 9.24
CA LEU A 378 -5.50 9.44 8.30
C LEU A 378 -4.40 10.51 8.13
N SER A 379 -3.67 10.85 9.20
CA SER A 379 -2.59 11.84 9.14
C SER A 379 -1.47 11.35 8.23
N LEU A 380 -1.13 10.05 8.32
CA LEU A 380 -0.12 9.42 7.48
C LEU A 380 -0.60 9.26 6.02
N ILE A 381 -1.88 8.93 5.80
CA ILE A 381 -2.48 8.93 4.46
C ILE A 381 -2.32 10.32 3.81
N LEU A 382 -2.67 11.38 4.54
CA LEU A 382 -2.58 12.76 4.06
C LEU A 382 -1.13 13.23 3.87
N GLU A 383 -0.17 12.74 4.67
CA GLU A 383 1.27 13.02 4.51
C GLU A 383 1.78 12.57 3.13
N GLY A 384 1.17 11.55 2.51
CA GLY A 384 1.46 11.15 1.14
C GLY A 384 0.54 11.75 0.08
N ALA A 385 -0.77 11.71 0.33
CA ALA A 385 -1.78 12.09 -0.66
C ALA A 385 -1.75 13.58 -1.03
N VAL A 386 -1.60 14.47 -0.05
CA VAL A 386 -1.60 15.92 -0.29
C VAL A 386 -0.37 16.35 -1.09
N PRO A 387 0.88 15.97 -0.71
CA PRO A 387 2.05 16.29 -1.53
C PRO A 387 2.00 15.68 -2.94
N ALA A 388 1.44 14.47 -3.10
CA ALA A 388 1.27 13.86 -4.41
C ALA A 388 0.30 14.67 -5.30
N ALA A 389 -0.84 15.09 -4.75
CA ALA A 389 -1.81 15.91 -5.46
C ALA A 389 -1.24 17.30 -5.82
N LEU A 390 -0.55 17.95 -4.88
CA LEU A 390 0.13 19.22 -5.12
C LEU A 390 1.22 19.09 -6.19
N LEU A 391 1.99 18.00 -6.18
CA LEU A 391 2.98 17.72 -7.22
C LEU A 391 2.33 17.54 -8.59
N ALA A 392 1.20 16.83 -8.68
CA ALA A 392 0.47 16.66 -9.94
C ALA A 392 -0.02 18.01 -10.49
N LEU A 393 -0.57 18.88 -9.63
CA LEU A 393 -0.97 20.24 -9.99
C LEU A 393 0.22 21.10 -10.40
N ALA A 394 1.35 21.01 -9.68
CA ALA A 394 2.58 21.72 -10.01
C ALA A 394 3.14 21.29 -11.37
N VAL A 395 3.14 19.98 -11.67
CA VAL A 395 3.54 19.44 -12.98
C VAL A 395 2.58 19.92 -14.06
N GLN A 396 1.27 19.91 -13.80
CA GLN A 396 0.28 20.44 -14.74
C GLN A 396 0.53 21.93 -15.06
N GLY A 397 0.70 22.77 -14.04
CA GLY A 397 0.99 24.19 -14.19
C GLY A 397 2.34 24.47 -14.86
N LEU A 398 3.36 23.66 -14.57
CA LEU A 398 4.66 23.73 -15.23
C LEU A 398 4.53 23.51 -16.75
N PHE A 399 3.80 22.47 -17.16
CA PHE A 399 3.58 22.20 -18.58
C PHE A 399 2.72 23.27 -19.27
N GLU A 400 1.74 23.86 -18.58
CA GLU A 400 0.98 25.01 -19.09
C GLU A 400 1.87 26.26 -19.25
N GLY A 401 2.79 26.50 -18.33
CA GLY A 401 3.80 27.54 -18.45
C GLY A 401 4.76 27.29 -19.62
N LEU A 402 5.24 26.05 -19.76
CA LEU A 402 6.09 25.63 -20.89
C LEU A 402 5.37 25.79 -22.23
N GLU A 403 4.06 25.50 -22.30
CA GLU A 403 3.26 25.74 -23.50
C GLU A 403 3.30 27.23 -23.88
N ARG A 404 3.16 28.12 -22.90
CA ARG A 404 3.22 29.57 -23.15
C ARG A 404 4.61 30.07 -23.55
N ILE A 405 5.69 29.37 -23.25
CA ILE A 405 7.07 29.79 -23.58
C ILE A 405 7.52 29.17 -24.91
N LEU A 406 7.35 27.86 -25.05
CA LEU A 406 7.86 27.06 -26.18
C LEU A 406 7.01 27.22 -27.44
N MET A 407 5.73 27.59 -27.32
CA MET A 407 4.88 27.79 -28.49
C MET A 407 5.34 29.02 -29.30
N PRO A 408 5.61 28.91 -30.61
CA PRO A 408 5.91 30.04 -31.49
C PRO A 408 4.81 31.11 -31.43
N ARG A 409 5.17 32.41 -31.44
CA ARG A 409 4.22 33.53 -31.32
C ARG A 409 3.05 33.46 -32.33
N GLY A 410 3.30 32.98 -33.55
CA GLY A 410 2.28 32.82 -34.59
C GLY A 410 1.21 31.74 -34.31
N LEU A 411 1.54 30.72 -33.51
CA LEU A 411 0.58 29.69 -33.10
C LEU A 411 -0.21 30.05 -31.83
N ARG A 412 0.18 31.12 -31.12
CA ARG A 412 -0.53 31.62 -29.93
C ARG A 412 -1.77 32.45 -30.30
N LEU A 413 -1.81 33.05 -31.50
CA LEU A 413 -2.86 33.98 -31.93
C LEU A 413 -4.20 33.29 -32.22
N ARG A 414 -4.21 32.04 -32.69
CA ARG A 414 -5.43 31.26 -32.97
C ARG A 414 -6.18 30.73 -31.74
N ALA A 415 -5.70 31.01 -30.52
CA ALA A 415 -6.35 30.57 -29.29
C ALA A 415 -7.17 31.68 -28.58
N ARG A 416 -7.21 32.89 -29.17
CA ARG A 416 -7.97 34.04 -28.67
C ARG A 416 -9.15 34.43 -29.57
N GLU A 417 -9.34 33.75 -30.68
CA GLU A 417 -10.58 33.67 -31.46
C GLU A 417 -11.21 32.31 -31.17
#